data_AF-A0A9X4AHZ5-F1
#
_entry.id   AF-A0A9X4AHZ5-F1
#
_cell.length_a   1.000
_cell.length_b   1.000
_cell.length_c   1.000
_cell.angle_alpha   90.00
_cell.angle_beta   90.00
_cell.angle_gamma   90.00
#
_symmetry.space_group_name_H-M   'P 1'
#
loop_
_entity.id
_entity.type
_entity.pdbx_description
1 polymer ?
#
loop_
_entity_poly.entity_id
_entity_poly.type
_entity_poly.pdbx_seq_one_letter_code
_entity_poly.pdbx_strand_id
1 'polypeptide(L)'
;MAIRKEDLYKMVESLNDEDKKAAFDFMEFLIERSKNKKPESWQKIDELERDNDPLTEEELEQLESKDGYISGEDGMSTLNWTNL
;
A
#
# COMPACT_ATOMS: atom_id res chain seq x y z
N MET A 1 -2.31 7.21 18.84
CA MET A 1 -3.58 7.93 18.61
C MET A 1 -4.68 6.88 18.49
N ALA A 2 -5.65 6.84 19.40
CA ALA A 2 -6.73 5.84 19.34
C ALA A 2 -7.91 6.42 18.54
N ILE A 3 -8.28 5.75 17.45
CA ILE A 3 -9.46 6.11 16.66
C ILE A 3 -10.70 5.59 17.38
N ARG A 4 -11.76 6.39 17.47
CA ARG A 4 -13.03 5.95 18.06
C ARG A 4 -13.74 4.99 17.12
N LYS A 5 -14.36 3.95 17.67
CA LYS A 5 -15.09 2.94 16.92
C LYS A 5 -16.11 3.58 15.97
N GLU A 6 -16.84 4.58 16.47
CA GLU A 6 -17.92 5.27 15.74
C GLU A 6 -17.43 6.00 14.50
N ASP A 7 -16.20 6.52 14.54
CA ASP A 7 -15.61 7.24 13.40
C ASP A 7 -15.21 6.25 12.29
N LEU A 8 -14.73 5.05 12.66
CA LEU A 8 -14.44 3.97 11.71
C LEU A 8 -15.71 3.49 10.99
N TYR A 9 -16.79 3.24 11.74
CA TYR A 9 -18.06 2.79 11.14
C TYR A 9 -18.62 3.82 10.16
N LYS A 10 -18.60 5.11 10.51
CA LYS A 10 -19.05 6.18 9.60
C LYS A 10 -18.24 6.22 8.32
N MET A 11 -16.93 5.99 8.42
CA MET A 11 -16.03 5.98 7.28
C MET A 11 -16.37 4.83 6.32
N VAL A 12 -16.51 3.60 6.85
CA VAL A 12 -16.88 2.43 6.04
C VAL A 12 -18.29 2.56 5.46
N GLU A 13 -19.26 3.10 6.21
CA GLU A 13 -20.62 3.30 5.70
C GLU A 13 -20.70 4.31 4.56
N SER A 14 -19.79 5.28 4.52
CA SER A 14 -19.74 6.29 3.46
C SER A 14 -19.20 5.77 2.12
N LEU A 15 -18.63 4.57 2.10
CA LEU A 15 -18.09 3.93 0.90
C LEU A 15 -19.22 3.37 0.01
N ASN A 16 -18.93 3.15 -1.27
CA ASN A 16 -19.82 2.36 -2.13
C ASN A 16 -19.68 0.85 -1.83
N ASP A 17 -20.54 0.01 -2.39
CA ASP A 17 -20.58 -1.41 -2.05
C ASP A 17 -19.29 -2.19 -2.42
N GLU A 18 -18.62 -1.80 -3.51
CA GLU A 18 -17.35 -2.41 -3.93
C GLU A 18 -16.21 -2.03 -2.97
N ASP A 19 -16.13 -0.76 -2.61
CA ASP A 19 -15.15 -0.23 -1.66
C ASP A 19 -15.40 -0.73 -0.23
N LYS A 20 -16.66 -0.98 0.16
CA LYS A 20 -16.99 -1.62 1.45
C LYS A 20 -16.38 -3.02 1.56
N LYS A 21 -16.42 -3.79 0.47
CA LYS A 21 -15.78 -5.11 0.42
C LYS A 21 -14.27 -4.99 0.53
N ALA A 22 -13.66 -4.08 -0.23
CA ALA A 22 -12.21 -3.84 -0.16
C ALA A 22 -11.77 -3.40 1.26
N ALA A 23 -12.53 -2.51 1.90
CA ALA A 23 -12.27 -2.08 3.27
C ALA A 23 -12.38 -3.23 4.27
N PHE A 24 -13.36 -4.11 4.11
CA PHE A 24 -13.51 -5.30 4.94
C PHE A 24 -12.32 -6.26 4.78
N ASP A 25 -11.97 -6.60 3.54
CA ASP A 25 -10.84 -7.48 3.22
C ASP A 25 -9.53 -6.90 3.80
N PHE A 26 -9.34 -5.59 3.71
CA PHE A 26 -8.18 -4.91 4.28
C PHE A 26 -8.15 -4.95 5.81
N MET A 27 -9.29 -4.74 6.47
CA MET A 27 -9.38 -4.87 7.93
C MET A 27 -9.07 -6.30 8.40
N GLU A 28 -9.56 -7.31 7.68
CA GLU A 28 -9.24 -8.72 7.96
C GLU A 28 -7.74 -8.99 7.81
N PHE A 29 -7.13 -8.51 6.72
CA PHE A 29 -5.68 -8.58 6.54
C PHE A 29 -4.91 -7.93 7.69
N LEU A 30 -5.32 -6.74 8.15
CA LEU A 30 -4.65 -6.06 9.27
C LEU A 30 -4.78 -6.87 10.57
N ILE A 31 -5.94 -7.47 10.82
CA ILE A 31 -6.17 -8.33 11.98
C ILE A 31 -5.26 -9.55 11.91
N GLU A 32 -5.23 -10.26 10.79
CA GLU A 32 -4.35 -11.43 10.61
C GLU A 32 -2.87 -11.06 10.70
N ARG A 33 -2.47 -9.93 10.11
CA ARG A 33 -1.11 -9.39 10.25
C ARG A 33 -0.77 -9.02 11.69
N SER A 34 -1.73 -8.57 12.50
CA SER A 34 -1.49 -8.22 13.90
C SER A 34 -1.32 -9.43 14.81
N LYS A 35 -2.02 -10.53 14.51
CA LYS A 35 -1.91 -11.80 15.24
C LYS A 35 -0.61 -12.53 14.91
N ASN A 36 -0.23 -12.50 13.64
CA ASN A 36 0.98 -13.15 13.17
C ASN A 36 2.20 -12.26 13.41
N LYS A 37 3.30 -12.85 13.87
CA LYS A 37 4.56 -12.12 13.95
C LYS A 37 4.93 -11.69 12.52
N LYS A 38 5.23 -10.39 12.31
CA LYS A 38 5.73 -9.89 11.01
C LYS A 38 6.85 -10.84 10.54
N PRO A 39 6.92 -11.21 9.26
CA PRO A 39 8.03 -12.01 8.78
C PRO A 39 9.36 -11.33 9.13
N GLU A 40 10.40 -12.10 9.48
CA GLU A 40 11.68 -11.53 9.92
C GLU A 40 12.29 -10.57 8.89
N SER A 41 12.05 -10.80 7.59
CA SER A 41 12.46 -9.88 6.53
C SER A 41 11.86 -8.48 6.69
N TRP A 42 10.61 -8.38 7.11
CA TRP A 42 9.93 -7.09 7.34
C TRP A 42 10.40 -6.42 8.63
N GLN A 43 10.72 -7.20 9.67
CA GLN A 43 11.29 -6.66 10.90
C GLN A 43 12.66 -6.03 10.65
N LYS A 44 13.49 -6.68 9.82
CA LYS A 44 14.78 -6.12 9.41
C LYS A 44 14.62 -4.79 8.68
N ILE A 45 13.60 -4.66 7.81
CA ILE A 45 13.30 -3.40 7.12
C ILE A 45 12.85 -2.31 8.11
N ASP A 46 12.01 -2.65 9.09
CA ASP A 46 11.59 -1.69 10.12
C ASP A 46 12.78 -1.17 10.97
N GLU A 47 13.84 -1.98 11.10
CA GLU A 47 15.07 -1.65 11.83
C GLU A 47 16.11 -0.89 10.98
N LEU A 48 15.92 -0.79 9.66
CA LEU A 48 16.81 -0.01 8.80
C LEU A 48 16.65 1.48 9.08
N GLU A 49 17.77 2.22 8.99
CA GLU A 49 17.69 3.67 8.97
C GLU A 49 16.86 4.13 7.77
N ARG A 50 15.98 5.09 8.02
CA ARG A 50 15.25 5.75 6.95
C ARG A 50 16.26 6.46 6.06
N ASP A 51 16.16 6.19 4.77
CA ASP A 51 16.88 6.96 3.79
C ASP A 51 16.40 8.42 3.83
N ASN A 52 17.34 9.35 3.71
CA ASN A 52 17.08 10.78 3.60
C ASN A 52 17.36 11.29 2.18
N ASP A 53 17.65 10.40 1.25
CA ASP A 53 17.85 10.73 -0.14
C ASP A 53 16.56 11.37 -0.71
N PRO A 54 16.67 12.56 -1.33
CA PRO A 54 15.54 13.17 -1.99
C PRO A 54 15.14 12.32 -3.20
N LEU A 55 13.86 12.39 -3.57
CA LEU A 55 13.41 11.79 -4.82
C LEU A 55 14.23 12.32 -5.99
N THR A 56 14.62 11.42 -6.88
CA THR A 56 15.25 11.76 -8.15
C THR A 56 14.26 12.46 -9.07
N GLU A 57 14.75 13.13 -10.12
CA GLU A 57 13.90 13.80 -11.11
C GLU A 57 12.92 12.80 -11.78
N GLU A 58 13.37 11.57 -12.04
CA GLU A 58 12.54 10.51 -12.62
C GLU A 58 11.42 10.06 -11.67
N GLU A 59 11.72 9.88 -10.39
CA GLU A 59 10.72 9.50 -9.38
C GLU A 59 9.68 10.62 -9.15
N LEU A 60 10.11 11.88 -9.23
CA LEU A 60 9.20 13.03 -9.20
C LEU A 60 8.28 13.04 -10.42
N GLU A 61 8.81 12.79 -11.61
CA GLU A 61 8.01 12.72 -12.85
C GLU A 61 7.00 11.56 -12.80
N GLN A 62 7.40 10.40 -12.28
CA GLN A 62 6.48 9.26 -12.06
C GLN A 62 5.38 9.62 -11.06
N LEU A 63 5.71 10.31 -9.97
CA LEU A 63 4.75 10.71 -8.95
C LEU A 63 3.76 11.77 -9.46
N GLU A 64 4.22 12.68 -10.32
CA GLU A 64 3.40 13.73 -10.93
C GLU A 64 2.67 13.28 -12.21
N SER A 65 2.93 12.05 -12.68
CA SER A 65 2.32 11.52 -13.89
C SER A 65 0.81 11.45 -13.78
N LYS A 66 0.14 11.94 -14.83
CA LYS A 66 -1.32 11.90 -14.97
C LYS A 66 -1.84 10.57 -15.51
N ASP A 67 -0.95 9.69 -15.95
CA ASP A 67 -1.30 8.38 -16.48
C ASP A 67 -1.77 7.42 -15.37
N GLY A 68 -1.62 7.81 -14.10
CA GLY A 68 -2.12 7.09 -12.94
C GLY A 68 -1.26 5.87 -12.59
N TYR A 69 -1.76 5.04 -11.68
CA TYR A 69 -1.10 3.80 -11.29
C TYR A 69 -1.34 2.73 -12.36
N ILE A 70 -0.27 2.21 -12.95
CA ILE A 70 -0.34 1.01 -13.80
C ILE A 70 -0.35 -0.23 -12.92
N SER A 71 -1.07 -1.28 -13.34
CA SER A 71 -1.04 -2.56 -12.64
C SER A 71 0.37 -3.17 -12.70
N GLY A 72 0.73 -4.02 -11.75
CA GLY A 72 2.05 -4.69 -11.77
C GLY A 72 2.28 -5.52 -13.04
N GLU A 73 1.21 -6.08 -13.62
CA GLU A 73 1.27 -6.79 -14.91
C GLU A 73 1.51 -5.83 -16.08
N ASP A 74 0.84 -4.67 -16.09
CA ASP A 74 1.05 -3.63 -17.12
C ASP A 74 2.46 -3.02 -17.02
N GLY A 75 2.96 -2.82 -15.81
CA GLY A 75 4.35 -2.41 -15.54
C GLY A 75 5.39 -3.43 -16.02
N MET A 76 5.13 -4.73 -15.87
CA MET A 76 6.01 -5.77 -16.40
C MET A 76 6.10 -5.73 -17.92
N SER A 77 4.98 -5.48 -18.60
CA SER A 77 4.92 -5.43 -20.07
C SER A 77 5.71 -4.26 -20.66
N THR A 78 5.76 -3.14 -19.95
CA THR A 78 6.43 -1.89 -20.38
C THR A 78 7.91 -1.88 -20.07
N LEU A 79 8.33 -2.52 -18.97
CA LEU A 79 9.73 -2.55 -18.53
C LEU A 79 10.57 -3.72 -19.09
N ASN A 80 10.03 -4.54 -20.01
CA ASN A 80 10.75 -5.60 -20.72
C ASN A 80 11.54 -6.57 -19.80
N TRP A 81 10.93 -6.97 -18.68
CA TRP A 81 11.52 -7.87 -17.66
C TRP A 81 11.73 -9.32 -18.12
N THR A 82 11.53 -9.64 -19.40
CA THR A 82 11.58 -11.01 -19.94
C THR A 82 12.99 -11.53 -20.23
N ASN A 83 14.05 -10.75 -19.96
CA ASN A 83 15.44 -11.12 -20.25
C ASN A 83 16.37 -11.19 -19.01
N LEU A 84 15.84 -11.47 -17.81
CA LEU A 84 16.63 -11.78 -16.60
C LEU A 84 16.47 -13.24 -16.17
#